data_AF-A0A563E2M4-F1
#
_entry.id   AF-A0A563E2M4-F1
#
_cell.length_a   1.000
_cell.length_b   1.000
_cell.length_c   1.000
_cell.angle_alpha   90.00
_cell.angle_beta   90.00
_cell.angle_gamma   90.00
#
_symmetry.space_group_name_H-M   'P 1'
#
loop_
_entity.id
_entity.type
_entity.pdbx_description
1 polymer ?
#
loop_
_entity_poly.entity_id
_entity_poly.type
_entity_poly.pdbx_seq_one_letter_code
_entity_poly.pdbx_strand_id
1 'polypeptide(L)'
;MTAPPSGSRLAKASFVVGSVYAALSFYWAVGGPWLLSTVGDSLATRANGNDATLAVAVLLAAAVKAIAALLPILAVCRPVDRPRRRTVWLLAGFEAGVLVIYGGVLTTVGLLIQAGIVRVSRTADYRALAWHAYLWDPWFLLWGLLIAAALVARRRGTKCRSASWRRSVLSTGP
;
A
#
# COMPACT_ATOMS: atom_id res chain seq x y z
N MET A 1 -4.19 14.24 -25.72
CA MET A 1 -3.61 12.97 -25.24
C MET A 1 -2.62 13.27 -24.13
N THR A 2 -3.00 13.05 -22.87
CA THR A 2 -2.09 13.24 -21.72
C THR A 2 -1.07 12.11 -21.71
N ALA A 3 0.22 12.44 -21.65
CA ALA A 3 1.27 11.43 -21.56
C ALA A 3 1.01 10.54 -20.32
N PRO A 4 1.10 9.21 -20.44
CA PRO A 4 0.88 8.32 -19.30
C PRO A 4 1.83 8.71 -18.16
N PRO A 5 1.35 8.69 -16.90
CA PRO A 5 2.17 9.06 -15.75
C PRO A 5 3.45 8.23 -15.74
N SER A 6 4.59 8.88 -15.53
CA SER A 6 5.87 8.18 -15.45
C SER A 6 5.86 7.25 -14.24
N GLY A 7 6.37 6.03 -14.37
CA GLY A 7 6.40 5.07 -13.25
C GLY A 7 7.03 5.64 -11.98
N SER A 8 7.96 6.60 -12.11
CA SER A 8 8.55 7.36 -11.01
C SER A 8 7.55 8.22 -10.23
N ARG A 9 6.57 8.85 -10.90
CA ARG A 9 5.50 9.64 -10.24
C ARG A 9 4.59 8.74 -9.43
N LEU A 10 4.21 7.59 -9.98
CA LEU A 10 3.37 6.59 -9.30
C LEU A 10 4.10 5.99 -8.09
N ALA A 11 5.40 5.69 -8.20
CA ALA A 11 6.20 5.19 -7.08
C ALA A 11 6.36 6.22 -5.95
N LYS A 12 6.48 7.52 -6.29
CA LYS A 12 6.46 8.60 -5.29
C LYS A 12 5.10 8.73 -4.61
N ALA A 13 4.02 8.65 -5.39
CA ALA A 13 2.66 8.68 -4.85
C ALA A 13 2.42 7.50 -3.88
N SER A 14 2.79 6.28 -4.26
CA SER A 14 2.67 5.11 -3.37
C SER A 14 3.50 5.28 -2.09
N PHE A 15 4.70 5.85 -2.20
CA PHE A 15 5.53 6.12 -1.02
C PHE A 15 4.86 7.11 -0.06
N VAL A 16 4.30 8.21 -0.57
CA VAL A 16 3.57 9.19 0.25
C VAL A 16 2.37 8.53 0.94
N VAL A 17 1.54 7.81 0.18
CA VAL A 17 0.35 7.12 0.71
C VAL A 17 0.71 6.10 1.80
N GLY A 18 1.75 5.29 1.58
CA GLY A 18 2.24 4.34 2.57
C GLY A 18 2.87 5.00 3.80
N SER A 19 3.61 6.10 3.60
CA SER A 19 4.28 6.83 4.70
C SER A 19 3.30 7.54 5.61
N VAL A 20 2.23 8.13 5.06
CA VAL A 20 1.14 8.74 5.84
C VAL A 20 0.48 7.69 6.72
N TYR A 21 0.22 6.49 6.18
CA TYR A 21 -0.33 5.38 6.97
C TYR A 21 0.63 4.93 8.07
N ALA A 22 1.93 4.81 7.76
CA ALA A 22 2.94 4.43 8.73
C ALA A 22 3.05 5.45 9.87
N ALA A 23 2.97 6.76 9.56
CA ALA A 23 2.97 7.84 10.54
C ALA A 23 1.75 7.77 11.47
N LEU A 24 0.55 7.50 10.93
CA LEU A 24 -0.66 7.27 11.73
C LEU A 24 -0.49 6.05 12.66
N SER A 25 0.09 4.96 12.14
CA SER A 25 0.37 3.76 12.94
C SER A 25 1.35 4.04 14.08
N PHE A 26 2.41 4.82 13.81
CA PHE A 26 3.38 5.23 14.81
C PHE A 26 2.77 6.15 15.86
N TYR A 27 1.94 7.11 15.44
CA TYR A 27 1.23 8.02 16.34
C TYR A 27 0.38 7.24 17.36
N TRP A 28 -0.34 6.20 16.92
CA TRP A 28 -1.08 5.31 17.83
C TRP A 28 -0.16 4.50 18.75
N ALA A 29 0.99 4.03 18.24
CA ALA A 29 1.94 3.25 19.03
C ALA A 29 2.53 4.05 20.21
N VAL A 30 2.66 5.37 20.05
CA VAL A 30 3.14 6.31 21.10
C VAL A 30 1.98 6.78 22.00
N GLY A 31 0.77 6.24 21.83
CA GLY A 31 -0.40 6.52 22.67
C GLY A 31 -1.29 7.67 22.19
N GLY A 32 -1.17 8.08 20.93
CA GLY A 32 -1.99 9.13 20.35
C GLY A 32 -3.47 8.71 20.21
N PRO A 33 -4.45 9.41 20.83
CA PRO A 33 -5.85 8.97 20.88
C PRO A 33 -6.66 9.23 19.59
N TRP A 34 -6.12 10.01 18.65
CA TRP A 34 -6.87 10.37 17.43
C TRP A 34 -7.20 9.15 16.58
N LEU A 35 -8.43 9.09 16.07
CA LEU A 35 -8.96 8.01 15.22
C LEU A 35 -8.96 6.59 15.84
N LEU A 36 -8.53 6.38 17.08
CA LEU A 36 -8.64 5.05 17.72
C LEU A 36 -10.09 4.55 17.82
N SER A 37 -11.03 5.47 18.09
CA SER A 37 -12.47 5.18 18.07
C SER A 37 -13.03 4.86 16.67
N THR A 38 -12.23 5.00 15.61
CA THR A 38 -12.59 4.57 14.25
C THR A 38 -12.03 3.20 13.90
N VAL A 39 -11.00 2.73 14.60
CA VAL A 39 -10.38 1.41 14.38
C VAL A 39 -11.07 0.34 15.22
N GLY A 40 -11.59 0.70 16.40
CA GLY A 40 -12.46 -0.13 17.21
C GLY A 40 -12.41 0.25 18.69
N ASP A 41 -13.58 0.28 19.35
CA ASP A 41 -13.67 0.60 20.78
C ASP A 41 -12.81 -0.32 21.65
N SER A 42 -12.67 -1.60 21.28
CA SER A 42 -11.83 -2.58 22.00
C SER A 42 -10.32 -2.26 21.96
N LEU A 43 -9.83 -1.61 20.91
CA LEU A 43 -8.45 -1.15 20.80
C LEU A 43 -8.24 0.13 21.61
N ALA A 44 -9.24 1.02 21.64
CA ALA A 44 -9.21 2.24 22.46
C ALA A 44 -9.16 1.91 23.96
N THR A 45 -9.91 0.91 24.42
CA THR A 45 -9.89 0.48 25.83
C THR A 45 -8.56 -0.17 26.22
N ARG A 46 -7.95 -0.97 25.34
CA ARG A 46 -6.67 -1.65 25.60
C ARG A 46 -5.46 -0.71 25.50
N ALA A 47 -5.50 0.28 24.61
CA ALA A 47 -4.46 1.32 24.52
C ALA A 47 -4.37 2.16 25.81
N ASN A 48 -5.51 2.41 26.48
CA ASN A 48 -5.53 3.06 27.79
C ASN A 48 -5.06 2.16 28.95
N GLY A 49 -4.98 0.84 28.75
CA GLY A 49 -4.57 -0.14 29.75
C GLY A 49 -3.05 -0.28 29.95
N ASN A 50 -2.24 0.49 29.23
CA ASN A 50 -0.76 0.43 29.27
C ASN A 50 -0.19 -0.95 28.84
N ASP A 51 -0.83 -1.59 27.86
CA ASP A 51 -0.42 -2.89 27.32
C ASP A 51 0.80 -2.73 26.39
N ALA A 52 2.01 -2.69 26.98
CA ALA A 52 3.27 -2.48 26.27
C ALA A 52 3.47 -3.45 25.09
N THR A 53 2.94 -4.68 25.19
CA THR A 53 2.98 -5.70 24.14
C THR A 53 2.23 -5.27 22.88
N LEU A 54 1.04 -4.66 23.04
CA LEU A 54 0.27 -4.12 21.91
C LEU A 54 0.99 -2.93 21.28
N ALA A 55 1.55 -2.04 22.09
CA ALA A 55 2.33 -0.90 21.59
C ALA A 55 3.54 -1.36 20.76
N VAL A 56 4.31 -2.35 21.24
CA VAL A 56 5.43 -2.95 20.51
C VAL A 56 4.96 -3.61 19.20
N ALA A 57 3.85 -4.35 19.22
CA ALA A 57 3.31 -4.97 18.01
C ALA A 57 2.91 -3.92 16.95
N VAL A 58 2.28 -2.82 17.36
CA VAL A 58 1.91 -1.71 16.47
C VAL A 58 3.16 -0.99 15.94
N LEU A 59 4.17 -0.78 16.79
CA LEU A 59 5.47 -0.21 16.39
C LEU A 59 6.19 -1.08 15.36
N LEU A 60 6.25 -2.39 15.58
CA LEU A 60 6.81 -3.34 14.63
C LEU A 60 6.02 -3.32 13.31
N ALA A 61 4.70 -3.30 13.38
CA ALA A 61 3.85 -3.18 12.20
C ALA A 61 4.04 -1.85 11.46
N ALA A 62 4.31 -0.75 12.16
CA ALA A 62 4.63 0.54 11.56
C ALA A 62 6.02 0.54 10.90
N ALA A 63 7.02 -0.07 11.54
CA ALA A 63 8.37 -0.22 11.00
C ALA A 63 8.36 -1.07 9.71
N VAL A 64 7.63 -2.19 9.71
CA VAL A 64 7.43 -3.02 8.52
C VAL A 64 6.77 -2.20 7.39
N LYS A 65 5.76 -1.37 7.70
CA LYS A 65 5.12 -0.50 6.70
C LYS A 65 6.06 0.57 6.15
N ALA A 66 6.92 1.15 7.00
CA ALA A 66 7.93 2.12 6.55
C ALA A 66 8.93 1.48 5.58
N ILE A 67 9.39 0.26 5.87
CA ILE A 67 10.25 -0.51 4.96
C ILE A 67 9.52 -0.84 3.66
N ALA A 68 8.26 -1.28 3.75
CA ALA A 68 7.41 -1.58 2.61
C ALA A 68 7.21 -0.35 1.71
N ALA A 69 6.96 0.83 2.27
CA ALA A 69 6.85 2.08 1.52
C ALA A 69 8.11 2.42 0.69
N LEU A 70 9.30 2.04 1.17
CA LEU A 70 10.56 2.28 0.46
C LEU A 70 10.79 1.33 -0.73
N LEU A 71 10.18 0.13 -0.73
CA LEU A 71 10.33 -0.87 -1.79
C LEU A 71 9.97 -0.34 -3.19
N PRO A 72 8.83 0.33 -3.44
CA PRO A 72 8.50 0.86 -4.76
C PRO A 72 9.49 1.94 -5.23
N ILE A 73 10.02 2.78 -4.34
CA ILE A 73 11.05 3.76 -4.70
C ILE A 73 12.35 3.06 -5.11
N LEU A 74 12.80 2.07 -4.34
CA LEU A 74 13.98 1.27 -4.68
C LEU A 74 13.76 0.49 -6.00
N ALA A 75 12.56 -0.05 -6.19
CA ALA A 75 12.16 -0.84 -7.35
C ALA A 75 11.99 -0.02 -8.63
N VAL A 76 11.85 1.32 -8.55
CA VAL A 76 11.55 2.18 -9.72
C VAL A 76 12.58 3.29 -9.94
N CYS A 77 13.07 3.94 -8.89
CA CYS A 77 13.85 5.17 -8.98
C CYS A 77 15.37 4.97 -8.82
N ARG A 78 15.82 3.91 -8.15
CA ARG A 78 17.26 3.69 -7.89
C ARG A 78 17.92 2.76 -8.93
N PRO A 79 19.15 3.06 -9.37
CA PRO A 79 19.98 2.13 -10.12
C PRO A 79 20.56 1.10 -9.14
N VAL A 80 19.83 0.01 -8.94
CA VAL A 80 20.29 -1.14 -8.14
C VAL A 80 20.93 -2.17 -9.07
N ASP A 81 21.98 -2.83 -8.60
CA ASP A 81 22.66 -3.95 -9.23
C ASP A 81 21.68 -5.05 -9.69
N ARG A 82 21.99 -5.72 -10.81
CA ARG A 82 21.07 -6.62 -11.53
C ARG A 82 20.36 -7.67 -10.65
N PRO A 83 21.04 -8.44 -9.78
CA PRO A 83 20.39 -9.46 -8.96
C PRO A 83 19.49 -8.83 -7.89
N ARG A 84 19.99 -7.85 -7.13
CA ARG A 84 19.20 -7.12 -6.12
C ARG A 84 17.97 -6.45 -6.72
N ARG A 85 18.08 -5.88 -7.93
CA ARG A 85 16.95 -5.27 -8.62
C ARG A 85 15.82 -6.27 -8.86
N ARG A 86 16.12 -7.52 -9.21
CA ARG A 86 15.08 -8.55 -9.43
C ARG A 86 14.38 -8.89 -8.12
N THR A 87 15.14 -9.07 -7.04
CA THR A 87 14.59 -9.33 -5.70
C THR A 87 13.68 -8.20 -5.23
N VAL A 88 14.15 -6.94 -5.29
CA VAL A 88 13.37 -5.76 -4.90
C VAL A 88 12.08 -5.63 -5.73
N TRP A 89 12.16 -5.96 -7.03
CA TRP A 89 11.00 -5.92 -7.92
C TRP A 89 9.98 -7.03 -7.60
N LEU A 90 10.43 -8.24 -7.25
CA LEU A 90 9.57 -9.34 -6.80
C LEU A 90 8.93 -9.03 -5.45
N LEU A 91 9.68 -8.48 -4.50
CA LEU A 91 9.17 -8.05 -3.19
C LEU A 91 8.10 -6.97 -3.34
N ALA A 92 8.35 -5.93 -4.13
CA ALA A 92 7.36 -4.90 -4.40
C ALA A 92 6.11 -5.45 -5.12
N GLY A 93 6.29 -6.44 -6.01
CA GLY A 93 5.17 -7.12 -6.67
C GLY A 93 4.35 -7.98 -5.70
N PHE A 94 5.01 -8.70 -4.80
CA PHE A 94 4.38 -9.49 -3.75
C PHE A 94 3.60 -8.60 -2.78
N GLU A 95 4.23 -7.53 -2.29
CA GLU A 95 3.61 -6.50 -1.46
C GLU A 95 2.35 -5.93 -2.11
N ALA A 96 2.44 -5.53 -3.39
CA ALA A 96 1.29 -5.02 -4.13
C ALA A 96 0.17 -6.07 -4.23
N GLY A 97 0.50 -7.32 -4.51
CA GLY A 97 -0.47 -8.41 -4.58
C GLY A 97 -1.19 -8.64 -3.25
N VAL A 98 -0.44 -8.71 -2.15
CA VAL A 98 -1.00 -8.85 -0.80
C VAL A 98 -1.89 -7.66 -0.47
N LEU A 99 -1.44 -6.42 -0.70
CA LEU A 99 -2.22 -5.21 -0.41
C LEU A 99 -3.53 -5.13 -1.20
N VAL A 100 -3.48 -5.48 -2.50
CA VAL A 100 -4.67 -5.45 -3.36
C VAL A 100 -5.66 -6.53 -2.96
N ILE A 101 -5.20 -7.76 -2.73
CA ILE A 101 -6.08 -8.86 -2.33
C ILE A 101 -6.67 -8.58 -0.95
N TYR A 102 -5.83 -8.25 0.02
CA TYR A 102 -6.24 -8.02 1.40
C TYR A 102 -7.17 -6.81 1.50
N GLY A 103 -6.74 -5.64 1.00
CA GLY A 103 -7.56 -4.43 1.01
C GLY A 103 -8.83 -4.57 0.18
N GLY A 104 -8.77 -5.24 -0.97
CA GLY A 104 -9.94 -5.49 -1.82
C GLY A 104 -10.98 -6.40 -1.16
N VAL A 105 -10.54 -7.51 -0.57
CA VAL A 105 -11.43 -8.44 0.16
C VAL A 105 -12.06 -7.74 1.35
N LEU A 106 -11.27 -7.07 2.19
CA LEU A 106 -11.79 -6.37 3.37
C LEU A 106 -12.76 -5.25 3.01
N THR A 107 -12.40 -4.42 2.02
CA THR A 107 -13.29 -3.37 1.50
C THR A 107 -14.60 -3.96 1.00
N THR A 108 -14.53 -5.03 0.20
CA THR A 108 -15.74 -5.66 -0.37
C THR A 108 -16.62 -6.24 0.74
N VAL A 109 -16.05 -6.98 1.69
CA VAL A 109 -16.79 -7.53 2.83
C VAL A 109 -17.40 -6.41 3.68
N GLY A 110 -16.64 -5.35 3.96
CA GLY A 110 -17.11 -4.18 4.70
C GLY A 110 -18.29 -3.48 4.01
N LEU A 111 -18.21 -3.28 2.70
CA LEU A 111 -19.30 -2.71 1.90
C LEU A 111 -20.52 -3.64 1.85
N LEU A 112 -20.34 -4.96 1.76
CA LEU A 112 -21.43 -5.93 1.81
C LEU A 112 -22.16 -5.93 3.16
N ILE A 113 -21.44 -5.73 4.25
CA ILE A 113 -22.02 -5.56 5.60
C ILE A 113 -22.82 -4.25 5.67
N GLN A 114 -22.25 -3.14 5.17
CA GLN A 114 -22.91 -1.83 5.16
C GLN A 114 -24.16 -1.81 4.25
N ALA A 115 -24.11 -2.54 3.13
CA ALA A 115 -25.25 -2.73 2.24
C ALA A 115 -26.37 -3.62 2.85
N GLY A 116 -26.15 -4.19 4.05
CA GLY A 116 -27.10 -5.07 4.72
C GLY A 116 -27.22 -6.46 4.09
N ILE A 117 -26.35 -6.79 3.13
CA ILE A 117 -26.30 -8.10 2.45
C ILE A 117 -25.75 -9.15 3.41
N VAL A 118 -24.72 -8.80 4.19
CA VAL A 118 -24.14 -9.67 5.22
C VAL A 118 -24.51 -9.14 6.60
N ARG A 119 -25.20 -9.95 7.40
CA ARG A 119 -25.59 -9.58 8.78
C ARG A 119 -24.50 -9.97 9.76
N VAL A 120 -23.97 -9.00 10.48
CA VAL A 120 -23.04 -9.21 11.61
C VAL A 120 -23.84 -9.19 12.92
N SER A 121 -23.33 -9.86 13.97
CA SER A 121 -23.92 -9.83 15.32
C SER A 121 -24.22 -8.41 15.79
N ARG A 122 -25.33 -8.20 16.51
CA ARG A 122 -25.71 -6.92 17.12
C ARG A 122 -24.69 -6.37 18.13
N THR A 123 -23.74 -7.19 18.57
CA THR A 123 -22.64 -6.79 19.46
C THR A 123 -21.44 -6.19 18.74
N ALA A 124 -21.44 -6.15 17.41
CA ALA A 124 -20.35 -5.59 16.62
C ALA A 124 -20.44 -4.06 16.56
N ASP A 125 -19.29 -3.39 16.67
CA ASP A 125 -19.17 -1.94 16.59
C ASP A 125 -19.33 -1.47 15.12
N TYR A 126 -20.58 -1.17 14.74
CA TYR A 126 -20.96 -0.76 13.40
C TYR A 126 -20.21 0.48 12.92
N ARG A 127 -19.79 1.36 13.84
CA ARG A 127 -19.04 2.58 13.51
C ARG A 127 -17.60 2.25 13.13
N ALA A 128 -16.93 1.37 13.88
CA ALA A 128 -15.60 0.88 13.50
C ALA A 128 -15.64 0.13 12.15
N LEU A 129 -16.66 -0.72 11.95
CA LEU A 129 -16.88 -1.42 10.67
C LEU A 129 -17.06 -0.46 9.48
N ALA A 130 -17.79 0.64 9.66
CA ALA A 130 -17.96 1.65 8.61
C ALA A 130 -16.61 2.32 8.27
N TRP A 131 -15.84 2.73 9.27
CA TRP A 131 -14.54 3.36 9.05
C TRP A 131 -13.53 2.41 8.40
N HIS A 132 -13.56 1.11 8.75
CA HIS A 132 -12.75 0.11 8.06
C HIS A 132 -13.15 -0.02 6.58
N ALA A 133 -14.44 -0.18 6.30
CA ALA A 133 -14.95 -0.34 4.94
C ALA A 133 -14.68 0.85 4.02
N TYR A 134 -14.79 2.09 4.53
CA TYR A 134 -14.71 3.30 3.71
C TYR A 134 -13.34 3.97 3.69
N LEU A 135 -12.53 3.81 4.74
CA LEU A 135 -11.25 4.52 4.85
C LEU A 135 -10.07 3.56 4.96
N TRP A 136 -10.06 2.65 5.94
CA TRP A 136 -8.87 1.85 6.23
C TRP A 136 -8.58 0.81 5.14
N ASP A 137 -9.58 0.00 4.77
CA ASP A 137 -9.41 -1.08 3.80
C ASP A 137 -9.18 -0.54 2.37
N PRO A 138 -9.91 0.50 1.90
CA PRO A 138 -9.65 1.11 0.60
C PRO A 138 -8.29 1.77 0.50
N TRP A 139 -7.72 2.23 1.62
CA TRP A 139 -6.38 2.82 1.64
C TRP A 139 -5.30 1.79 1.28
N PHE A 140 -5.40 0.57 1.82
CA PHE A 140 -4.50 -0.53 1.47
C PHE A 140 -4.62 -0.90 0.00
N LEU A 141 -5.86 -0.97 -0.51
CA LEU A 141 -6.13 -1.23 -1.91
C LEU A 141 -5.51 -0.16 -2.81
N LEU A 142 -5.73 1.12 -2.51
CA LEU A 142 -5.17 2.24 -3.26
C LEU A 142 -3.64 2.19 -3.28
N TRP A 143 -3.02 1.93 -2.13
CA TRP A 143 -1.57 1.84 -2.03
C TRP A 143 -1.02 0.70 -2.89
N GLY A 144 -1.60 -0.51 -2.80
CA GLY A 144 -1.21 -1.66 -3.62
C GLY A 144 -1.39 -1.41 -5.12
N LEU A 145 -2.49 -0.77 -5.52
CA LEU A 145 -2.74 -0.40 -6.92
C LEU A 145 -1.71 0.60 -7.45
N LEU A 146 -1.29 1.59 -6.65
CA LEU A 146 -0.26 2.55 -7.03
C LEU A 146 1.10 1.86 -7.25
N ILE A 147 1.47 0.91 -6.38
CA ILE A 147 2.69 0.11 -6.54
C ILE A 147 2.62 -0.72 -7.82
N ALA A 148 1.53 -1.46 -8.03
CA ALA A 148 1.32 -2.28 -9.23
C ALA A 148 1.39 -1.42 -10.51
N ALA A 149 0.74 -0.26 -10.52
CA ALA A 149 0.78 0.68 -11.64
C ALA A 149 2.19 1.22 -11.90
N ALA A 150 2.95 1.55 -10.86
CA ALA A 150 4.34 2.01 -10.98
C ALA A 150 5.25 0.93 -11.60
N LEU A 151 5.09 -0.33 -11.18
CA LEU A 151 5.82 -1.48 -11.70
C LEU A 151 5.48 -1.77 -13.17
N VAL A 152 4.20 -1.71 -13.54
CA VAL A 152 3.73 -1.89 -14.93
C VAL A 152 4.23 -0.75 -15.82
N ALA A 153 4.14 0.50 -15.37
CA ALA A 153 4.61 1.67 -16.12
C ALA A 153 6.13 1.60 -16.40
N ARG A 154 6.94 1.19 -15.40
CA ARG A 154 8.39 1.00 -15.60
C ARG A 154 8.69 -0.09 -16.64
N ARG A 155 7.98 -1.22 -16.61
CA ARG A 155 8.13 -2.31 -17.59
C ARG A 155 7.77 -1.88 -19.01
N ARG A 156 6.70 -1.08 -19.18
CA ARG A 156 6.28 -0.57 -20.50
C ARG A 156 7.32 0.41 -21.07
N GLY A 157 7.85 1.32 -20.24
CA GLY A 157 8.90 2.26 -20.64
C GLY A 157 10.20 1.59 -21.10
N THR A 158 10.61 0.48 -20.47
CA THR A 158 11.80 -0.27 -20.91
C THR A 158 11.58 -1.00 -22.24
N LYS A 159 10.36 -1.52 -22.49
CA LYS A 159 10.00 -2.16 -23.77
C LYS A 159 9.98 -1.15 -24.94
N CYS A 160 9.43 0.05 -24.75
CA CYS A 160 9.43 1.08 -25.79
C CYS A 160 10.84 1.53 -26.16
N ARG A 161 11.72 1.75 -25.17
CA ARG A 161 13.12 2.12 -25.42
C ARG A 161 13.91 1.05 -26.18
N SER A 162 13.67 -0.23 -25.89
CA SER A 162 14.37 -1.31 -26.60
C SER A 162 13.85 -1.50 -28.03
N ALA A 163 12.56 -1.26 -28.26
CA ALA A 163 11.96 -1.30 -29.60
C ALA A 163 12.40 -0.12 -30.48
N SER A 164 12.53 1.09 -29.92
CA SER A 164 13.02 2.26 -30.67
C SER A 164 14.50 2.12 -31.04
N TRP A 165 15.34 1.65 -30.10
CA TRP A 165 16.77 1.43 -30.35
C TRP A 165 17.02 0.38 -31.43
N ARG A 166 16.25 -0.73 -31.43
CA ARG A 166 16.34 -1.74 -32.49
C ARG A 166 16.01 -1.18 -33.87
N ARG A 167 15.04 -0.27 -33.95
CA ARG A 167 14.60 0.35 -35.20
C ARG A 167 15.65 1.32 -35.76
N SER A 168 16.29 2.11 -34.90
CA SER A 168 17.35 3.04 -35.31
C SER A 168 18.61 2.32 -35.81
N VAL A 169 18.98 1.18 -35.20
CA VAL A 169 20.14 0.38 -35.65
C VAL A 169 19.88 -0.25 -37.03
N LEU A 170 18.64 -0.67 -37.32
CA LEU A 170 18.27 -1.24 -38.61
C LEU A 170 18.14 -0.20 -39.73
N SER A 171 17.80 1.05 -39.41
CA SER A 171 17.72 2.14 -40.41
C SER A 171 19.08 2.78 -40.73
N THR A 172 20.13 2.43 -39.99
CA THR A 172 21.51 2.91 -40.22
C THR A 172 22.42 1.84 -40.83
N GLY A 173 21.85 0.77 -41.40
CA GLY A 173 22.60 -0.17 -42.25
C GLY A 173 22.84 0.43 -43.65
N PRO A 174 23.98 0.12 -44.29
CA PRO A 174 24.51 0.82 -45.46
C PRO A 174 23.63 0.76 -46.72
#